data_AF-A0A453J7Q5-F1
#
_entry.id   AF-A0A453J7Q5-F1
#
_cell.length_a   1.000
_cell.length_b   1.000
_cell.length_c   1.000
_cell.angle_alpha   90.00
_cell.angle_beta   90.00
_cell.angle_gamma   90.00
#
_symmetry.space_group_name_H-M   'P 1'
#
loop_
_entity.id
_entity.type
_entity.pdbx_description
1 polymer ?
#
loop_
_entity_poly.entity_id
_entity_poly.type
_entity_poly.pdbx_seq_one_letter_code
_entity_poly.pdbx_strand_id
1 'polypeptide(L)'
;LQVYGYTGQRLAAVTRSGNQDARRRRSTAASSRLPESPRRDPPRPPKALAAILRSRVIACLRAQDGETAMQAAHAAVRGGVSVLEIVMSTPGVLEVVEDLRKSYPSLTFGVSLWHYLVDFLPHCLNTYGFSANS
;
A
#
# COMPACT_ATOMS: atom_id res chain seq x y z
N LEU A 1 -7.11 -0.71 -16.74
CA LEU A 1 -7.08 -0.08 -15.40
C LEU A 1 -7.98 -0.90 -14.48
N GLN A 2 -7.44 -1.49 -13.43
CA GLN A 2 -8.22 -2.18 -12.39
C GLN A 2 -8.30 -1.27 -11.16
N VAL A 3 -9.43 -1.23 -10.47
CA VAL A 3 -9.67 -0.28 -9.37
C VAL A 3 -9.97 -1.06 -8.09
N TYR A 4 -9.14 -0.91 -7.07
CA TYR A 4 -9.33 -1.58 -5.77
C TYR A 4 -9.85 -0.59 -4.73
N GLY A 5 -10.98 -0.93 -4.09
CA GLY A 5 -11.55 -0.16 -3.00
C GLY A 5 -10.93 -0.52 -1.64
N TYR A 6 -10.52 0.48 -0.87
CA TYR A 6 -9.99 0.33 0.49
C TYR A 6 -11.01 0.85 1.51
N THR A 7 -11.72 -0.06 2.16
CA THR A 7 -12.55 0.24 3.33
C THR A 7 -11.64 0.19 4.56
N GLY A 8 -11.37 1.36 5.17
CA GLY A 8 -10.39 1.48 6.24
C GLY A 8 -10.71 0.58 7.44
N GLN A 9 -10.05 -0.57 7.54
CA GLN A 9 -10.05 -1.35 8.77
C GLN A 9 -9.15 -0.65 9.78
N ARG A 10 -9.69 -0.43 10.97
CA ARG A 10 -9.01 0.19 12.11
C ARG A 10 -7.81 -0.67 12.49
N LEU A 11 -6.60 -0.22 12.18
CA LEU A 11 -5.37 -0.85 12.65
C LEU A 11 -5.27 -0.62 14.17
N ALA A 12 -5.92 -1.49 14.95
CA ALA A 12 -5.75 -1.52 16.38
C ALA A 12 -4.31 -2.02 16.64
N ALA A 13 -3.48 -1.15 17.20
CA ALA A 13 -2.16 -1.55 17.69
C ALA A 13 -2.35 -2.61 18.77
N VAL A 14 -2.10 -3.87 18.42
CA VAL A 14 -2.06 -4.99 19.37
C VAL A 14 -0.80 -4.83 20.20
N THR A 15 -0.92 -4.20 21.36
CA THR A 15 0.08 -4.34 22.43
C THR A 15 -0.20 -5.66 23.14
N ARG A 16 0.63 -6.68 22.87
CA ARG A 16 0.66 -7.91 23.68
C ARG A 16 1.15 -7.54 25.09
N SER A 17 0.25 -7.51 26.06
CA SER A 17 0.60 -7.57 27.48
C SER A 17 0.21 -8.95 28.00
N GLY A 18 1.22 -9.75 28.33
CA GLY A 18 1.06 -11.12 28.80
C GLY A 18 0.33 -11.17 30.13
N ASN A 19 -0.64 -12.07 30.22
CA ASN A 19 -1.36 -12.39 31.44
C ASN A 19 -0.45 -13.22 32.37
N GLN A 20 -0.17 -12.74 33.57
CA GLN A 20 0.28 -13.57 34.69
C GLN A 20 -0.65 -13.31 35.89
N ASP A 21 -1.65 -14.18 36.01
CA ASP A 21 -2.43 -14.36 37.22
C ASP A 21 -1.57 -15.08 38.28
N ALA A 22 -1.18 -14.37 39.34
CA ALA A 22 -0.93 -15.01 40.63
C ALA A 22 -0.96 -14.02 41.81
N ARG A 23 -1.98 -14.22 42.67
CA ARG A 23 -1.87 -14.19 44.14
C ARG A 23 -1.96 -12.84 44.87
N ARG A 24 -3.22 -12.47 45.16
CA ARG A 24 -3.76 -11.91 46.41
C ARG A 24 -2.75 -11.71 47.57
N ARG A 25 -2.51 -10.46 47.99
CA ARG A 25 -2.35 -10.01 49.40
C ARG A 25 -2.38 -8.48 49.50
N ARG A 26 -3.16 -7.98 50.45
CA ARG A 26 -3.34 -6.56 50.83
C ARG A 26 -2.07 -6.00 51.45
N SER A 27 -1.69 -4.78 51.05
CA SER A 27 -0.99 -3.83 51.93
C SER A 27 -0.99 -2.42 51.34
N THR A 28 -1.51 -1.50 52.16
CA THR A 28 -1.51 -0.04 52.04
C THR A 28 -0.10 0.53 52.00
N ALA A 29 0.26 1.27 50.95
CA ALA A 29 1.33 2.27 50.99
C ALA A 29 1.24 3.21 49.78
N ALA A 30 1.23 4.52 50.06
CA ALA A 30 1.54 5.66 49.21
C ALA A 30 1.27 5.53 47.69
N SER A 31 0.20 6.19 47.24
CA SER A 31 0.00 6.53 45.82
C SER A 31 1.09 7.52 45.39
N SER A 32 2.25 7.00 45.02
CA SER A 32 3.20 7.73 44.21
C SER A 32 2.58 7.86 42.82
N ARG A 33 2.01 9.03 42.53
CA ARG A 33 1.60 9.38 41.17
C ARG A 33 2.88 9.38 40.34
N LEU A 34 3.07 8.32 39.56
CA LEU A 34 4.04 8.33 38.48
C LEU A 34 3.72 9.54 37.59
N PRO A 35 4.72 10.34 37.17
CA PRO A 35 4.48 11.42 36.24
C PRO A 35 3.82 10.83 35.00
N GLU A 36 2.66 11.37 34.63
CA GLU A 36 1.93 10.94 33.44
C GLU A 36 2.87 11.12 32.25
N SER A 37 3.18 10.02 31.56
CA SER A 37 4.10 10.06 30.42
C SER A 37 3.56 11.09 29.42
N PRO A 38 4.43 11.91 28.80
CA PRO A 38 3.98 12.89 27.82
C PRO A 38 3.09 12.17 26.81
N ARG A 39 1.83 12.60 26.68
CA ARG A 39 0.92 12.07 25.65
C ARG A 39 1.59 12.36 24.31
N ARG A 40 2.30 11.36 23.77
CA ARG A 40 2.84 11.45 22.42
C ARG A 40 1.64 11.51 21.51
N ASP A 41 1.52 12.59 20.75
CA ASP A 41 0.62 12.61 19.63
C ASP A 41 0.86 11.36 18.78
N PRO A 42 -0.21 10.66 18.35
CA PRO A 42 -0.04 9.51 17.51
C PRO A 42 0.80 9.90 16.28
N PRO A 43 1.78 9.07 15.88
CA PRO A 43 2.64 9.39 14.76
C PRO A 43 1.79 9.65 13.52
N ARG A 44 2.08 10.76 12.84
CA ARG A 44 1.38 11.09 11.59
C ARG A 44 1.57 9.93 10.60
N PRO A 45 0.51 9.45 9.94
CA PRO A 45 0.64 8.38 8.98
C PRO A 45 1.59 8.80 7.85
N PRO A 46 2.39 7.87 7.29
CA PRO A 46 3.19 8.15 6.10
C PRO A 46 2.33 8.78 4.99
N LYS A 47 2.91 9.70 4.21
CA LYS A 47 2.19 10.46 3.17
C LYS A 47 1.37 9.57 2.23
N ALA A 48 1.92 8.42 1.83
CA ALA A 48 1.25 7.43 0.98
C ALA A 48 0.03 6.81 1.66
N LEU A 49 0.16 6.38 2.92
CA LEU A 49 -0.97 5.84 3.69
C LEU A 49 -2.08 6.87 3.85
N ALA A 50 -1.72 8.12 4.14
CA ALA A 50 -2.68 9.22 4.23
C ALA A 50 -3.39 9.46 2.88
N ALA A 51 -2.69 9.34 1.74
CA ALA A 51 -3.28 9.46 0.41
C ALA A 51 -4.24 8.31 0.09
N ILE A 52 -3.87 7.07 0.40
CA ILE A 52 -4.73 5.89 0.23
C ILE A 52 -6.01 6.03 1.05
N LEU A 53 -5.91 6.41 2.32
CA LEU A 53 -7.08 6.59 3.19
C LEU A 53 -7.99 7.73 2.75
N ARG A 54 -7.46 8.77 2.10
CA ARG A 54 -8.28 9.84 1.50
C ARG A 54 -8.93 9.41 0.20
N SER A 55 -8.17 8.77 -0.69
CA SER A 55 -8.63 8.32 -2.00
C SER A 55 -9.67 7.20 -1.89
N ARG A 56 -9.54 6.32 -0.88
CA ARG A 56 -10.30 5.07 -0.71
C ARG A 56 -10.18 4.09 -1.87
N VAL A 57 -9.37 4.43 -2.86
CA VAL A 57 -9.23 3.72 -4.11
C VAL A 57 -7.78 3.79 -4.54
N ILE A 58 -7.24 2.66 -5.00
CA ILE A 58 -5.96 2.57 -5.71
C ILE A 58 -6.28 2.05 -7.11
N ALA A 59 -5.89 2.81 -8.13
CA ALA A 59 -5.99 2.35 -9.50
C ALA A 59 -4.70 1.60 -9.88
N CYS A 60 -4.83 0.42 -10.48
CA CYS A 60 -3.73 -0.41 -10.94
C CYS A 60 -3.70 -0.38 -12.48
N LEU A 61 -2.55 0.00 -13.02
CA LEU A 61 -2.30 0.16 -14.45
C LEU A 61 -1.28 -0.87 -14.94
N ARG A 62 -1.66 -1.58 -15.99
CA ARG A 62 -0.77 -2.42 -16.81
C ARG A 62 -0.75 -1.86 -18.22
N ALA A 63 0.42 -1.80 -18.82
CA ALA A 63 0.61 -1.46 -20.22
C ALA A 63 1.67 -2.39 -20.84
N GLN A 64 1.75 -2.37 -22.17
CA GLN A 64 2.74 -3.15 -22.93
C GLN A 64 4.13 -2.49 -22.92
N ASP A 65 4.16 -1.16 -22.75
CA ASP A 65 5.35 -0.33 -22.80
C ASP A 65 5.14 0.95 -21.96
N GLY A 66 6.24 1.70 -21.77
CA GLY A 66 6.25 2.93 -20.98
C GLY A 66 5.46 4.08 -21.59
N GLU A 67 5.39 4.19 -22.92
CA GLU A 67 4.63 5.26 -23.58
C GLU A 67 3.12 5.10 -23.32
N THR A 68 2.61 3.89 -23.54
CA THR A 68 1.23 3.52 -23.26
C THR A 68 0.91 3.68 -21.77
N ALA A 69 1.86 3.30 -20.89
CA ALA A 69 1.72 3.50 -19.45
C ALA A 69 1.58 4.99 -19.10
N MET A 70 2.41 5.85 -19.70
CA MET A 70 2.39 7.29 -19.47
C MET A 70 1.06 7.91 -19.93
N GLN A 71 0.62 7.59 -21.15
CA GLN A 71 -0.66 8.09 -21.68
C GLN A 71 -1.84 7.68 -20.80
N ALA A 72 -1.89 6.40 -20.40
CA ALA A 72 -2.93 5.88 -19.53
C ALA A 72 -2.88 6.48 -18.11
N ALA A 73 -1.68 6.71 -17.56
CA ALA A 73 -1.51 7.37 -16.28
C ALA A 73 -2.03 8.82 -16.31
N HIS A 74 -1.70 9.59 -17.36
CA HIS A 74 -2.25 10.93 -17.55
C HIS A 74 -3.78 10.92 -17.67
N ALA A 75 -4.34 9.96 -18.43
CA ALA A 75 -5.79 9.81 -18.54
C ALA A 75 -6.44 9.50 -17.18
N ALA A 76 -5.84 8.60 -16.38
CA ALA A 76 -6.31 8.26 -15.05
C ALA A 76 -6.28 9.48 -14.11
N VAL A 77 -5.20 10.26 -14.12
CA VAL A 77 -5.07 11.49 -13.33
C VAL A 77 -6.12 12.52 -13.73
N ARG A 78 -6.34 12.74 -15.04
CA ARG A 78 -7.43 13.62 -15.53
C ARG A 78 -8.81 13.12 -15.10
N GLY A 79 -8.99 11.81 -15.00
CA GLY A 79 -10.20 11.18 -14.47
C GLY A 79 -10.35 11.26 -12.94
N GLY A 80 -9.42 11.90 -12.22
CA GLY A 80 -9.49 12.09 -10.77
C GLY A 80 -8.80 11.02 -9.94
N VAL A 81 -8.02 10.11 -10.55
CA VAL A 81 -7.22 9.14 -9.80
C VAL A 81 -6.10 9.87 -9.06
N SER A 82 -6.09 9.75 -7.73
CA SER A 82 -5.09 10.39 -6.85
C SER A 82 -4.03 9.43 -6.31
N VAL A 83 -4.29 8.12 -6.40
CA VAL A 83 -3.36 7.03 -6.05
C VAL A 83 -3.34 6.01 -7.17
N LEU A 84 -2.19 5.89 -7.84
CA LEU A 84 -1.98 5.04 -9.01
C LEU A 84 -0.80 4.10 -8.78
N GLU A 85 -0.97 2.84 -9.13
CA GLU A 85 0.04 1.81 -9.10
C GLU A 85 0.28 1.30 -10.52
N ILE A 86 1.54 1.22 -10.95
CA ILE A 86 1.90 0.67 -12.26
C ILE A 86 2.61 -0.67 -12.06
N VAL A 87 2.22 -1.68 -12.83
CA VAL A 87 2.82 -3.01 -12.69
C VAL A 87 4.29 -2.97 -13.11
N MET A 88 5.16 -3.55 -12.27
CA MET A 88 6.61 -3.50 -12.45
C MET A 88 7.08 -4.22 -13.74
N SER A 89 6.28 -5.15 -14.28
CA SER A 89 6.56 -5.83 -15.55
C SER A 89 6.37 -4.96 -16.79
N THR A 90 5.86 -3.74 -16.62
CA THR A 90 5.78 -2.75 -17.69
C THR A 90 7.19 -2.25 -18.01
N PRO A 91 7.70 -2.42 -19.24
CA PRO A 91 8.99 -1.87 -19.63
C PRO A 91 9.04 -0.35 -19.44
N GLY A 92 10.12 0.16 -18.87
CA GLY A 92 10.30 1.61 -18.64
C GLY A 92 9.45 2.19 -17.49
N VAL A 93 8.93 1.36 -16.58
CA VAL A 93 8.04 1.81 -15.50
C VAL A 93 8.69 2.81 -14.54
N LEU A 94 9.99 2.71 -14.31
CA LEU A 94 10.68 3.59 -13.36
C LEU A 94 10.76 5.01 -13.89
N GLU A 95 11.10 5.16 -15.17
CA GLU A 95 11.12 6.41 -15.90
C GLU A 95 9.73 7.05 -15.92
N VAL A 96 8.69 6.24 -16.18
CA VAL A 96 7.29 6.69 -16.11
C VAL A 96 6.94 7.23 -14.73
N VAL A 97 7.29 6.51 -13.65
CA VAL A 97 7.01 6.95 -12.28
C VAL A 97 7.77 8.21 -11.92
N GLU A 98 9.03 8.35 -12.34
CA GLU A 98 9.81 9.56 -12.13
C GLU A 98 9.15 10.78 -12.78
N ASP A 99 8.74 10.67 -14.04
CA ASP A 99 8.12 11.77 -14.78
C ASP A 99 6.73 12.11 -14.27
N LEU A 100 5.95 11.11 -13.83
CA LEU A 100 4.67 11.35 -13.15
C LEU A 100 4.85 12.08 -11.82
N ARG A 101 5.90 11.75 -11.05
CA ARG A 101 6.21 12.44 -9.79
C ARG A 101 6.63 13.90 -10.01
N LYS A 102 7.35 14.19 -11.09
CA LYS A 102 7.69 15.56 -11.50
C LYS A 102 6.44 16.34 -11.91
N SER A 103 5.57 15.71 -12.71
CA SER A 103 4.36 16.33 -13.25
C SER A 103 3.26 16.54 -12.19
N TYR A 104 3.17 15.64 -11.21
CA TYR A 104 2.10 15.61 -10.21
C TYR A 104 2.64 15.39 -8.78
N PRO A 105 3.34 16.38 -8.18
CA PRO A 105 4.03 16.22 -6.90
C PRO A 105 3.11 15.99 -5.68
N SER A 106 1.83 16.29 -5.82
CA SER A 106 0.80 16.09 -4.79
C SER A 106 0.16 14.70 -4.83
N LEU A 107 0.29 13.97 -5.94
CA LEU A 107 -0.31 12.65 -6.12
C LEU A 107 0.62 11.53 -5.64
N THR A 108 0.06 10.33 -5.47
CA THR A 108 0.81 9.15 -5.01
C THR A 108 0.92 8.14 -6.13
N PHE A 109 2.15 7.83 -6.52
CA PHE A 109 2.47 6.80 -7.50
C PHE A 109 3.29 5.70 -6.85
N GLY A 110 2.98 4.45 -7.20
CA GLY A 110 3.72 3.28 -6.75
C GLY A 110 3.92 2.27 -7.88
N VAL A 111 4.74 1.26 -7.60
CA VAL A 111 4.91 0.11 -8.47
C VAL A 111 4.53 -1.16 -7.73
N SER A 112 3.89 -2.12 -8.40
CA SER A 112 3.61 -3.43 -7.83
C SER A 112 4.39 -4.55 -8.48
N LEU A 113 4.92 -5.40 -7.60
CA LEU A 113 5.56 -6.66 -7.99
C LEU A 113 4.58 -7.84 -7.98
N TRP A 114 3.47 -7.76 -7.24
CA TRP A 114 2.57 -8.90 -7.01
C TRP A 114 1.91 -9.47 -8.27
N HIS A 115 1.83 -8.70 -9.36
CA HIS A 115 1.33 -9.21 -10.62
C HIS A 115 2.38 -9.91 -11.50
N TYR A 116 3.68 -9.78 -11.21
CA TYR A 116 4.70 -10.53 -11.97
C TYR A 116 4.43 -12.04 -11.91
N LEU A 117 4.04 -12.58 -10.76
CA LEU A 117 3.79 -14.01 -10.63
C LEU A 117 2.55 -14.48 -11.42
N VAL A 118 1.54 -13.64 -11.58
CA VAL A 118 0.26 -14.02 -12.23
C VAL A 118 0.19 -13.64 -13.71
N ASP A 119 0.97 -12.67 -14.20
CA ASP A 119 1.10 -12.43 -15.66
C ASP A 119 2.21 -13.26 -16.30
N PHE A 120 3.32 -13.45 -15.59
CA PHE A 120 4.46 -14.17 -16.13
C PHE A 120 4.18 -15.67 -16.19
N LEU A 121 3.39 -16.21 -15.27
CA LEU A 121 3.03 -17.63 -15.29
C LEU A 121 2.30 -18.05 -16.58
N PRO A 122 1.21 -17.41 -17.04
CA PRO A 122 0.58 -17.76 -18.31
C PRO A 122 1.49 -17.46 -19.52
N HIS A 123 2.34 -16.43 -19.46
CA HIS A 123 3.31 -16.16 -20.53
C HIS A 123 4.39 -17.26 -20.61
N CYS A 124 4.92 -17.73 -19.48
CA CYS A 124 5.84 -18.86 -19.43
C CYS A 124 5.15 -20.18 -19.81
N LEU A 125 3.90 -20.41 -19.40
CA LEU A 125 3.15 -21.60 -19.79
C LEU A 125 2.92 -21.64 -21.31
N ASN A 126 2.62 -20.50 -21.95
CA ASN A 126 2.46 -20.41 -23.40
C ASN A 126 3.79 -20.50 -24.17
N THR A 127 4.85 -19.85 -23.68
CA THR A 127 6.14 -19.77 -24.39
C THR A 127 7.00 -21.02 -24.20
N TYR A 128 6.89 -21.70 -23.06
CA TYR A 128 7.64 -22.93 -22.74
C TYR A 128 6.80 -24.21 -22.78
N GLY A 129 5.52 -24.12 -23.16
CA GLY A 129 4.70 -25.29 -23.51
C GLY A 129 4.44 -26.26 -22.36
N PHE A 130 4.12 -25.77 -21.15
CA PHE A 130 3.69 -26.66 -20.08
C PHE A 130 2.18 -26.94 -20.21
N SER A 131 1.84 -28.00 -20.95
CA SER A 131 0.50 -28.59 -20.93
C SER A 131 0.30 -29.27 -19.58
N ALA A 132 -0.46 -28.64 -18.68
CA ALA A 132 -1.00 -29.35 -17.53
C ALA A 132 -2.04 -30.35 -18.05
N ASN A 133 -1.60 -31.61 -18.25
CA ASN A 133 -2.54 -32.70 -18.49
C ASN A 133 -3.45 -32.84 -17.26
N SER A 134 -4.74 -32.87 -17.57
CA SER A 134 -5.90 -33.12 -16.72
C SER A 134 -5.78 -34.33 -15.81
#